data_AF-C2EWG8-F1
#
_entry.id   AF-C2EWG8-F1
#
_cell.length_a   1.000
_cell.length_b   1.000
_cell.length_c   1.000
_cell.angle_alpha   90.00
_cell.angle_beta   90.00
_cell.angle_gamma   90.00
#
_symmetry.space_group_name_H-M   'P 1'
#
loop_
_entity.id
_entity.type
_entity.pdbx_description
1 polymer ?
#
loop_
_entity_poly.entity_id
_entity_poly.type
_entity_poly.pdbx_seq_one_letter_code
_entity_poly.pdbx_strand_id
1 'polypeptide(L)' 'MVEFVKLMAKLNADITNYVVFGTITPEQYKEFTGKDYVQPEAQQPQA' A
#
# COMPACT_ATOMS: atom_id res chain seq x y z
N MET A 1 -10.67 8.37 0.12
CA MET A 1 -9.49 7.67 -0.45
C MET A 1 -9.02 6.54 0.45
N VAL A 2 -8.71 6.77 1.74
CA VAL A 2 -8.28 5.71 2.68
C VAL A 2 -9.28 4.55 2.79
N GLU A 3 -10.60 4.83 2.89
CA GLU A 3 -11.64 3.79 2.94
C GLU A 3 -11.67 2.89 1.69
N PHE A 4 -11.35 3.45 0.52
CA PHE A 4 -11.23 2.68 -0.72
C PHE A 4 -10.02 1.75 -0.67
N VAL A 5 -8.88 2.24 -0.18
CA VAL A 5 -7.66 1.42 0.02
C VAL A 5 -7.91 0.30 1.05
N LYS A 6 -8.69 0.58 2.10
CA LYS A 6 -9.10 -0.43 3.08
C LYS A 6 -10.00 -1.51 2.48
N LEU A 7 -10.91 -1.16 1.58
CA LEU A 7 -11.70 -2.14 0.81
C LEU A 7 -10.78 -3.00 -0.08
N MET A 8 -9.84 -2.39 -0.79
CA MET A 8 -8.86 -3.11 -1.63
C MET A 8 -8.03 -4.11 -0.80
N ALA A 9 -7.58 -3.71 0.39
CA ALA A 9 -6.87 -4.60 1.30
C ALA A 9 -7.74 -5.78 1.76
N LYS A 10 -9.02 -5.54 2.10
CA LYS A 10 -9.99 -6.60 2.44
C LYS A 10 -10.22 -7.58 1.28
N LEU A 11 -10.08 -7.11 0.04
CA LEU A 11 -10.15 -7.93 -1.17
C LEU A 11 -8.81 -8.62 -1.50
N ASN A 12 -7.81 -8.56 -0.61
CA ASN A 12 -6.45 -9.06 -0.81
C ASN A 12 -5.72 -8.44 -2.01
N ALA A 13 -6.13 -7.25 -2.46
CA ALA A 13 -5.40 -6.53 -3.49
C ALA A 13 -4.08 -5.98 -2.93
N ASP A 14 -3.06 -5.85 -3.79
CA ASP A 14 -1.82 -5.19 -3.41
C ASP A 14 -2.05 -3.69 -3.24
N ILE A 15 -1.79 -3.19 -2.03
CA ILE A 15 -1.95 -1.79 -1.67
C ILE A 15 -0.62 -1.08 -1.39
N THR A 16 0.51 -1.71 -1.70
CA THR A 16 1.86 -1.20 -1.42
C THR A 16 2.08 0.17 -2.09
N ASN A 17 1.62 0.34 -3.32
CA ASN A 17 1.75 1.60 -4.06
C ASN A 17 0.96 2.76 -3.43
N TYR A 18 -0.11 2.50 -2.68
CA TYR A 18 -0.85 3.57 -2.00
C TYR A 18 -0.06 4.17 -0.83
N VAL A 19 0.93 3.45 -0.31
CA VAL A 19 1.91 4.00 0.63
C VAL A 19 2.92 4.87 -0.11
N VAL A 20 3.43 4.40 -1.26
CA VAL A 20 4.37 5.16 -2.11
C VAL A 20 3.78 6.50 -2.56
N PHE A 21 2.50 6.50 -2.96
CA PHE A 21 1.78 7.71 -3.36
C PHE A 21 1.35 8.59 -2.17
N GLY A 22 1.61 8.20 -0.93
CA GLY A 22 1.23 8.95 0.27
C GLY A 22 -0.28 8.97 0.55
N THR A 23 -1.04 8.05 -0.06
CA THR A 23 -2.49 7.92 0.19
C THR A 23 -2.76 7.29 1.56
N ILE A 24 -1.87 6.38 2.01
CA ILE A 24 -1.89 5.75 3.32
C ILE A 24 -0.47 5.71 3.91
N THR A 25 -0.36 5.57 5.23
CA THR A 25 0.95 5.43 5.90
C THR A 25 1.37 3.95 5.97
N PRO A 26 2.67 3.65 6.22
CA PRO A 26 3.13 2.30 6.54
C PRO A 26 2.38 1.66 7.73
N GLU A 27 1.98 2.46 8.72
CA GLU A 27 1.19 2.00 9.87
C GLU A 27 -0.22 1.56 9.44
N GLN A 28 -0.87 2.34 8.58
CA GLN A 28 -2.17 1.99 8.01
C GLN A 28 -2.08 0.75 7.11
N TYR A 29 -0.99 0.59 6.34
CA TYR A 29 -0.74 -0.63 5.58
C TYR A 29 -0.71 -1.87 6.50
N LYS A 30 -0.02 -1.77 7.63
CA LYS A 30 0.04 -2.84 8.64
C LYS A 30 -1.31 -3.11 9.27
N GLU A 31 -2.08 -2.07 9.60
CA GLU A 31 -3.45 -2.20 10.12
C GLU A 31 -4.36 -2.93 9.13
N PHE A 32 -4.25 -2.63 7.83
CA PHE A 32 -5.18 -3.15 6.82
C PHE A 32 -4.84 -4.57 6.36
N THR A 33 -3.55 -4.91 6.33
CA THR A 33 -3.04 -6.18 5.76
C THR A 33 -2.51 -7.15 6.81
N GLY A 34 -2.21 -6.67 8.02
CA GLY A 34 -1.48 -7.41 9.05
C GLY A 34 0.00 -7.62 8.74
N LYS A 35 0.54 -7.01 7.67
CA LYS A 35 1.92 -7.17 7.20
C LYS A 35 2.72 -5.90 7.39
N ASP A 36 4.00 -6.02 7.71
CA ASP A 36 4.90 -4.86 7.69
C ASP A 36 5.08 -4.36 6.26
N TYR A 37 5.02 -3.03 6.10
CA TYR A 37 5.26 -2.41 4.80
C TYR A 37 6.74 -2.50 4.45
N VAL A 38 7.04 -3.09 3.29
CA VAL A 38 8.36 -3.07 2.68
C VAL A 38 8.27 -2.16 1.47
N GLN A 39 9.07 -1.10 1.45
CA GLN A 39 9.11 -0.21 0.31
C GLN A 39 9.54 -1.02 -0.92
N PRO A 40 8.73 -1.04 -2.00
CA PRO A 40 9.13 -1.74 -3.21
C PRO A 40 10.38 -1.02 -3.74
N GLU A 41 11.42 -1.81 -4.05
CA GLU A 41 12.59 -1.30 -4.74
C GLU A 41 12.08 -0.51 -5.94
N ALA A 42 12.42 0.78 -6.00
CA ALA A 42 11.89 1.67 -7.02
C ALA A 42 12.02 0.98 -8.37
N GLN A 43 10.89 0.60 -8.97
CA GLN A 43 10.88 0.25 -10.37
C GLN A 43 11.25 1.55 -11.06
N GLN A 44 12.55 1.71 -11.33
CA GLN A 44 13.05 2.76 -12.20
C GLN A 44 12.11 2.76 -13.41
N PRO A 45 11.58 3.92 -13.82
CA PRO A 45 10.82 3.97 -15.06
C PRO A 45 11.70 3.29 -16.11
N GLN A 46 11.21 2.18 -16.68
CA GLN A 46 11.89 1.51 -17.78
C GLN A 46 12.13 2.60 -18.84
N ALA A 47 13.40 2.90 -19.06
CA ALA A 47 13.88 3.93 -19.98
C ALA A 47 13.49 3.61 -21.43
#